data_AF-A0A9P1E836-F1
#
_entry.id   AF-A0A9P1E836-F1
#
_cell.length_a   1.000
_cell.length_b   1.000
_cell.length_c   1.000
_cell.angle_alpha   90.00
_cell.angle_beta   90.00
_cell.angle_gamma   90.00
#
_symmetry.space_group_name_H-M   'P 1'
#
loop_
_entity.id
_entity.type
_entity.pdbx_description
1 polymer ?
#
loop_
_entity_poly.entity_id
_entity_poly.type
_entity_poly.pdbx_seq_one_letter_code
_entity_poly.pdbx_strand_id
1 'polypeptide(L)'
;MQKYVNRKHDPHKHPPKEFCAGAISEQEWFIDSGCSRHMTSDRSCLIEFQKCKGPRVTFGGNDKEGQTKGRGKVIKNQIVIDEVSYVKGLKFNLLSCNTVPKYIYF
;
A
#
# COMPACT_ATOMS: atom_id res chain seq x y z
N MET A 1 3.58 -25.59 -15.94
CA MET A 1 4.53 -25.47 -14.80
C MET A 1 5.14 -24.07 -14.82
N GLN A 2 4.65 -23.14 -14.00
CA GLN A 2 5.33 -21.85 -13.80
C GLN A 2 6.08 -21.88 -12.48
N LYS A 3 7.35 -21.49 -12.55
CA LYS A 3 8.38 -21.66 -11.53
C LYS A 3 8.13 -20.70 -10.36
N TYR A 4 7.95 -21.25 -9.16
CA TYR A 4 8.07 -20.51 -7.90
C TYR A 4 9.55 -20.12 -7.72
N VAL A 5 9.87 -18.83 -7.79
CA VAL A 5 11.20 -18.33 -7.43
C VAL A 5 11.17 -17.93 -5.96
N ASN A 6 11.66 -18.83 -5.11
CA ASN A 6 11.83 -18.61 -3.68
C ASN A 6 13.11 -17.76 -3.48
N ARG A 7 12.97 -16.42 -3.43
CA ARG A 7 14.08 -15.52 -3.10
C ARG A 7 14.11 -15.32 -1.59
N LYS A 8 15.05 -15.99 -0.91
CA LYS A 8 15.36 -15.71 0.50
C LYS A 8 15.88 -14.27 0.62
N HIS A 9 15.30 -13.50 1.52
CA HIS A 9 15.75 -12.16 1.86
C HIS A 9 17.09 -12.26 2.62
N ASP A 10 18.17 -11.71 2.06
CA ASP A 10 19.48 -11.58 2.72
C ASP A 10 19.56 -10.19 3.36
N PRO A 11 19.55 -10.09 4.71
CA PRO A 11 19.48 -8.82 5.43
C PRO A 11 20.76 -7.97 5.34
N HIS A 12 21.83 -8.44 4.68
CA HIS A 12 23.13 -7.78 4.69
C HIS A 12 23.50 -7.01 3.41
N LYS A 13 22.62 -6.95 2.41
CA LYS A 13 22.92 -6.22 1.16
C LYS A 13 22.29 -4.82 1.16
N HIS A 14 23.05 -3.83 1.64
CA HIS A 14 22.68 -2.43 1.47
C HIS A 14 22.79 -2.00 0.00
N PRO A 15 21.76 -1.40 -0.61
CA PRO A 15 21.87 -0.82 -1.95
C PRO A 15 22.71 0.47 -1.93
N PRO A 16 23.40 0.79 -3.05
CA PRO A 16 24.24 1.98 -3.15
C PRO A 16 23.41 3.26 -3.00
N LYS A 17 24.05 4.24 -2.35
CA LYS A 17 23.50 5.53 -1.92
C LYS A 17 23.44 6.48 -3.13
N GLU A 18 22.22 6.91 -3.48
CA GLU A 18 21.80 8.28 -3.87
C GLU A 18 20.58 8.25 -4.79
N PHE A 19 19.38 8.41 -4.20
CA PHE A 19 18.26 9.16 -4.79
C PHE A 19 17.31 9.61 -3.67
N CYS A 20 17.20 10.93 -3.47
CA CYS A 20 16.30 11.59 -2.53
C CYS A 20 15.00 11.97 -3.28
N ALA A 21 13.77 11.92 -2.78
CA ALA A 21 13.24 11.77 -1.43
C ALA A 21 11.88 11.05 -1.50
N GLY A 22 11.65 10.17 -0.51
CA GLY A 22 10.44 9.38 -0.35
C GLY A 22 10.78 7.91 -0.44
N ALA A 23 11.15 7.31 0.71
CA ALA A 23 11.54 5.91 0.83
C ALA A 23 10.56 5.00 0.05
N ILE A 24 11.04 4.41 -1.05
CA ILE A 24 10.36 3.29 -1.69
C ILE A 24 10.68 2.09 -0.81
N SER A 25 9.98 1.98 0.30
CA SER A 25 9.93 0.71 1.02
C SER A 25 9.31 -0.33 0.09
N GLU A 26 9.95 -1.49 0.00
CA GLU A 26 9.47 -2.68 -0.71
C GLU A 26 8.20 -3.24 -0.07
N GLN A 27 7.18 -2.41 0.14
CA GLN A 27 5.91 -2.86 0.66
C GLN A 27 5.16 -3.62 -0.41
N GLU A 28 4.78 -4.84 -0.06
CA GLU A 28 3.87 -5.64 -0.85
C GLU A 28 2.48 -5.00 -0.84
N TRP A 29 1.94 -4.80 -2.04
CA TRP A 29 0.58 -4.33 -2.26
C TRP A 29 -0.25 -5.48 -2.81
N PHE A 30 -1.33 -5.83 -2.12
CA PHE A 30 -2.22 -6.90 -2.55
C PHE A 30 -3.43 -6.31 -3.27
N ILE A 31 -3.77 -6.86 -4.42
CA ILE A 31 -4.99 -6.50 -5.14
C ILE A 31 -6.13 -7.30 -4.53
N ASP A 32 -7.16 -6.61 -4.05
CA ASP A 32 -8.32 -7.22 -3.42
C ASP A 32 -9.61 -6.71 -4.08
N SER A 33 -10.46 -7.64 -4.51
CA SER A 33 -11.76 -7.35 -5.13
C SER A 33 -12.85 -7.02 -4.10
N GLY A 34 -12.69 -7.48 -2.86
CA GLY A 34 -13.57 -7.14 -1.73
C GLY A 34 -13.27 -5.78 -1.10
N CYS A 35 -12.14 -5.17 -1.48
CA CYS A 35 -11.72 -3.89 -0.94
C CYS A 35 -12.44 -2.74 -1.63
N SER A 36 -13.09 -1.86 -0.86
CA SER A 36 -13.84 -0.72 -1.41
C SER A 36 -12.96 0.48 -1.79
N ARG A 37 -11.75 0.58 -1.22
CA ARG A 37 -10.81 1.69 -1.41
C ARG A 37 -9.38 1.18 -1.44
N HIS A 38 -8.46 1.90 -2.05
CA HIS A 38 -7.04 1.66 -1.84
C HIS A 38 -6.67 2.03 -0.39
N MET A 39 -5.86 1.23 0.28
CA MET A 39 -5.49 1.43 1.68
C MET A 39 -4.02 1.13 1.95
N THR A 40 -3.41 1.89 2.84
CA THR A 40 -2.05 1.63 3.34
C THR A 40 -1.97 1.75 4.85
N SER A 41 -1.13 0.91 5.44
CA SER A 41 -0.77 0.97 6.85
C SER A 41 0.41 1.90 7.13
N ASP A 42 1.08 2.37 6.09
CA ASP A 42 2.24 3.24 6.18
C ASP A 42 1.92 4.61 5.59
N ARG A 43 1.87 5.61 6.47
CA ARG A 43 1.68 6.99 6.06
C ARG A 43 2.81 7.45 5.12
N SER A 44 4.03 6.96 5.26
CA SER A 44 5.18 7.43 4.46
C SER A 44 5.02 7.15 2.96
N CYS A 45 4.18 6.16 2.59
CA CYS A 45 3.82 5.85 1.20
C CYS A 45 3.02 6.95 0.50
N LEU A 46 2.42 7.88 1.24
CA LEU A 46 1.48 8.86 0.70
C LEU A 46 2.16 10.19 0.40
N ILE A 47 1.93 10.73 -0.79
CA ILE A 47 2.16 12.14 -1.12
C ILE A 47 0.84 12.91 -1.04
N GLU A 48 0.93 14.24 -0.98
CA GLU A 48 -0.25 15.14 -0.91
C GLU A 48 -1.24 14.75 0.18
N PHE A 49 -0.75 14.23 1.29
CA PHE A 49 -1.62 13.67 2.31
C PHE A 49 -2.47 14.73 2.98
N GLN A 50 -3.76 14.46 3.00
CA GLN A 50 -4.73 15.19 3.77
C GLN A 50 -5.11 14.38 5.00
N LYS A 51 -4.90 14.98 6.18
CA LYS A 51 -5.40 14.41 7.43
C LYS A 51 -6.91 14.55 7.47
N CYS A 52 -7.62 13.43 7.40
CA CYS A 52 -9.07 13.37 7.51
C CYS A 52 -9.47 12.12 8.29
N LYS A 53 -10.26 12.29 9.36
CA LYS A 53 -10.84 11.13 10.06
C LYS A 53 -11.89 10.52 9.14
N GLY A 54 -11.66 9.29 8.73
CA GLY A 54 -12.57 8.54 7.87
C GLY A 54 -13.31 7.43 8.62
N PRO A 55 -14.05 6.59 7.89
CA PRO A 55 -14.72 5.44 8.47
C PRO A 55 -13.72 4.48 9.13
N ARG A 56 -14.23 3.69 10.08
CA ARG A 56 -13.51 2.55 10.63
C ARG A 56 -13.52 1.42 9.61
N VAL A 57 -12.42 0.69 9.53
CA VAL A 57 -12.25 -0.44 8.62
C VAL A 57 -12.22 -1.70 9.46
N THR A 58 -13.19 -2.58 9.27
CA THR A 58 -13.20 -3.89 9.94
C THR A 58 -12.31 -4.84 9.16
N PHE A 59 -11.32 -5.43 9.84
CA PHE A 59 -10.49 -6.48 9.25
C PHE A 59 -11.17 -7.84 9.42
N GLY A 60 -10.99 -8.76 8.48
CA GLY A 60 -11.44 -10.14 8.67
C GLY A 60 -10.66 -10.81 9.80
N GLY A 61 -11.35 -11.51 10.70
CA GLY A 61 -10.75 -12.25 11.83
C GLY A 61 -10.95 -11.59 13.20
N ASN A 62 -10.13 -11.99 14.16
CA ASN A 62 -10.25 -11.59 15.58
C ASN A 62 -9.59 -10.24 15.91
N ASP A 63 -8.94 -9.60 14.94
CA ASP A 63 -8.23 -8.33 15.15
C ASP A 63 -9.12 -7.11 14.89
N LYS A 64 -9.04 -6.17 15.84
CA LYS A 64 -9.92 -5.02 16.01
C LYS A 64 -9.69 -3.99 14.90
N GLU A 65 -10.81 -3.52 14.36
CA GLU A 65 -11.00 -2.32 13.53
C GLU A 65 -9.80 -1.36 13.39
N GLY A 66 -9.47 -1.01 12.15
CA GLY A 66 -8.56 0.07 11.83
C GLY A 66 -9.27 1.43 11.77
N GLN A 67 -8.58 2.50 12.16
CA GLN A 67 -9.11 3.85 11.99
C GLN A 67 -8.41 4.55 10.81
N THR A 68 -9.21 5.03 9.87
CA THR A 68 -8.74 5.91 8.80
C THR A 68 -8.32 7.25 9.37
N LYS A 69 -7.06 7.63 9.15
CA LYS A 69 -6.45 8.87 9.67
C LYS A 69 -6.22 9.93 8.60
N GLY A 70 -6.32 9.56 7.32
CA GLY A 70 -6.24 10.47 6.21
C GLY A 70 -6.19 9.74 4.88
N ARG A 71 -5.93 10.50 3.82
CA ARG A 71 -5.82 10.00 2.45
C ARG A 71 -4.74 10.76 1.69
N GLY A 72 -4.25 10.17 0.61
CA GLY A 72 -3.27 10.81 -0.29
C GLY A 72 -3.07 9.97 -1.54
N LYS A 73 -1.98 10.24 -2.24
CA LYS A 73 -1.61 9.53 -3.47
C LYS A 73 -0.41 8.62 -3.26
N VAL A 74 -0.35 7.53 -4.01
CA VAL A 74 0.83 6.67 -4.12
C VAL A 74 1.36 6.75 -5.55
N ILE A 75 2.67 6.94 -5.70
CA ILE A 75 3.34 6.87 -7.00
C ILE A 75 4.21 5.61 -7.02
N LYS A 76 3.97 4.73 -7.99
CA LYS A 76 4.79 3.54 -8.21
C LYS A 76 4.97 3.31 -9.70
N ASN A 77 6.21 3.19 -10.18
CA ASN A 77 6.52 2.95 -11.60
C ASN A 77 5.76 3.87 -12.57
N GLN A 78 5.75 5.19 -12.30
CA GLN A 78 5.02 6.22 -13.06
C GLN A 78 3.48 6.11 -13.01
N ILE A 79 2.92 5.12 -12.31
CA ILE A 79 1.49 5.02 -12.04
C ILE A 79 1.16 5.81 -10.79
N VAL A 80 0.14 6.65 -10.88
CA VAL A 80 -0.43 7.39 -9.76
C VAL A 80 -1.72 6.71 -9.32
N ILE A 81 -1.80 6.36 -8.05
CA ILE A 81 -3.01 5.82 -7.41
C ILE A 81 -3.51 6.91 -6.47
N ASP A 82 -4.70 7.42 -6.75
CA ASP A 82 -5.34 8.47 -5.95
C ASP A 82 -6.24 7.88 -4.86
N GLU A 83 -6.66 8.74 -3.92
CA GLU A 83 -7.62 8.44 -2.86
C GLU A 83 -7.21 7.24 -1.97
N VAL A 84 -5.90 7.03 -1.78
CA VAL A 84 -5.36 5.96 -0.94
C VAL A 84 -5.51 6.33 0.52
N SER A 85 -6.28 5.52 1.25
CA SER A 85 -6.59 5.76 2.66
C SER A 85 -5.47 5.25 3.57
N TYR A 86 -4.99 6.11 4.47
CA TYR A 86 -4.10 5.69 5.56
C TYR A 86 -4.92 5.13 6.72
N VAL A 87 -4.78 3.84 6.99
CA VAL A 87 -5.52 3.13 8.04
C VAL A 87 -4.54 2.62 9.08
N LYS A 88 -4.61 3.17 10.29
CA LYS A 88 -3.76 2.71 11.40
C LYS A 88 -4.20 1.30 11.81
N GLY A 89 -3.24 0.38 11.93
CA GLY A 89 -3.48 -1.01 12.34
C GLY A 89 -3.75 -1.97 11.18
N LEU A 90 -3.76 -1.49 9.94
CA LEU A 90 -3.80 -2.34 8.76
C LEU A 90 -2.48 -3.15 8.66
N LYS A 91 -2.56 -4.45 8.36
CA LYS A 91 -1.36 -5.31 8.27
C LYS A 91 -0.73 -5.31 6.87
N PHE A 92 -1.53 -5.15 5.83
CA PHE A 92 -1.12 -5.24 4.43
C PHE A 92 -1.61 -4.03 3.65
N ASN A 93 -0.83 -3.53 2.69
CA ASN A 93 -1.31 -2.50 1.78
C ASN A 93 -2.23 -3.13 0.74
N LEU A 94 -3.39 -2.52 0.50
CA LEU A 94 -4.44 -3.06 -0.35
C LEU A 94 -4.75 -2.12 -1.50
N LEU A 95 -4.86 -2.66 -2.70
CA LEU A 95 -5.43 -1.97 -3.85
C LEU A 95 -6.79 -2.56 -4.15
N SER A 96 -7.82 -1.71 -4.19
CA SER A 96 -9.12 -2.14 -4.69
C SER A 96 -9.04 -2.46 -6.17
N CYS A 97 -9.39 -3.70 -6.54
CA CYS A 97 -9.48 -4.15 -7.93
C CYS A 97 -10.50 -3.31 -8.73
N ASN A 98 -11.52 -2.79 -8.07
CA ASN A 98 -12.62 -2.06 -8.70
C ASN A 98 -12.22 -0.63 -9.10
N THR A 99 -11.19 -0.07 -8.48
CA THR A 99 -10.77 1.33 -8.69
C THR A 99 -9.37 1.49 -9.25
N VAL A 100 -8.60 0.40 -9.40
CA VAL A 100 -7.37 0.44 -10.22
C VAL A 100 -7.73 0.59 -11.71
N PRO A 101 -7.03 1.44 -12.47
CA PRO A 101 -7.11 1.44 -13.93
C PRO A 101 -6.92 0.03 -14.52
N LYS A 102 -7.76 -0.34 -15.50
CA LYS A 102 -7.83 -1.70 -16.09
C LYS A 102 -6.54 -2.22 -16.75
N TYR A 103 -5.49 -1.40 -16.82
CA TYR A 103 -4.23 -1.70 -17.51
C TYR A 103 -3.00 -1.43 -16.65
N ILE A 104 -3.06 -1.78 -15.37
CA ILE A 104 -1.90 -1.70 -14.48
C ILE A 104 -1.30 -3.09 -14.26
N TYR A 105 -0.03 -3.24 -14.66
CA TYR A 105 0.85 -4.32 -14.22
C TYR A 105 1.81 -3.73 -13.17
N PHE A 106 1.84 -4.32 -11.98
CA PHE A 106 2.76 -3.94 -10.89
C PHE A 106 4.01 -4.81 -10.86
#